data_AF-A0A8J7PA58-F1
#
_entry.id   AF-A0A8J7PA58-F1
#
_cell.length_a   1.000
_cell.length_b   1.000
_cell.length_c   1.000
_cell.angle_alpha   90.00
_cell.angle_beta   90.00
_cell.angle_gamma   90.00
#
_symmetry.space_group_name_H-M   'P 1'
#
loop_
_entity.id
_entity.type
_entity.pdbx_description
1 polymer ?
#
loop_
_entity_poly.entity_id
_entity_poly.type
_entity_poly.pdbx_seq_one_letter_code
_entity_poly.pdbx_strand_id
1 'polypeptide(L)'
;MDEIDAQGRQLLVDRPLLTRGRLSVYREIGAVGVDDWFPRLNVTLKKSGSDAVLWQWTTHSLPIDFEEPPPYGEDLLFEKYFELETPVRSPRGLEVVFELGRGASERGTVDQFSASLYLYPASFEDRGVQIGVLDFRQGLNASSTPMFARFNFPW
;
A
#
# COMPACT_ATOMS: atom_id res chain seq x y z
N MET A 1 3.70 -32.41 12.73
CA MET A 1 4.29 -32.57 14.07
C MET A 1 5.10 -31.31 14.25
N ASP A 2 4.53 -30.33 14.94
CA ASP A 2 5.11 -28.99 15.00
C ASP A 2 6.36 -29.06 15.88
N GLU A 3 7.53 -28.77 15.31
CA GLU A 3 8.78 -28.72 16.07
C GLU A 3 8.84 -27.40 16.84
N ILE A 4 8.66 -27.52 18.16
CA ILE A 4 8.72 -26.43 19.13
C ILE A 4 10.10 -26.50 19.78
N ASP A 5 10.81 -25.36 19.87
CA ASP A 5 12.09 -25.34 20.56
C ASP A 5 11.94 -25.56 22.09
N ALA A 6 13.05 -25.78 22.79
CA ALA A 6 13.06 -26.01 24.23
C ALA A 6 12.50 -24.85 25.09
N GLN A 7 12.12 -23.73 24.47
CA GLN A 7 11.54 -22.54 25.09
C GLN A 7 10.07 -22.32 24.69
N GLY A 8 9.43 -23.27 24.00
CA GLY A 8 8.03 -23.14 23.60
C GLY A 8 7.82 -22.23 22.39
N ARG A 9 8.88 -21.85 21.67
CA ARG A 9 8.78 -20.99 20.49
C ARG A 9 8.61 -21.86 19.26
N GLN A 10 7.57 -21.54 18.49
CA GLN A 10 7.35 -22.15 17.19
C GLN A 10 8.51 -21.73 16.27
N LEU A 11 9.27 -22.70 15.76
CA LEU A 11 10.34 -22.45 14.81
C LEU A 11 9.75 -21.75 13.56
N LEU A 12 10.37 -20.65 13.13
CA LEU A 12 9.97 -19.88 11.93
C LEU A 12 10.06 -20.67 10.60
N VAL A 13 10.30 -21.98 10.67
CA VAL A 13 10.65 -22.86 9.55
C VAL A 13 9.43 -23.22 8.70
N ASP A 14 8.21 -23.23 9.26
CA ASP A 14 6.99 -23.67 8.56
C ASP A 14 6.08 -22.55 8.04
N ARG A 15 6.49 -21.27 8.15
CA ARG A 15 5.68 -20.20 7.55
C ARG A 15 5.88 -20.16 6.04
N PRO A 16 4.79 -20.17 5.25
CA PRO A 16 4.90 -20.05 3.81
C PRO A 16 5.55 -18.72 3.45
N LEU A 17 6.42 -18.74 2.45
CA LEU A 17 7.07 -17.54 1.93
C LEU A 17 6.02 -16.63 1.31
N LEU A 18 6.07 -15.35 1.68
CA LEU A 18 5.28 -14.31 1.05
C LEU A 18 5.96 -13.90 -0.25
N THR A 19 5.25 -14.06 -1.37
CA THR A 19 5.77 -13.81 -2.72
C THR A 19 4.90 -12.87 -3.53
N ARG A 20 3.65 -12.64 -3.10
CA ARG A 20 2.70 -11.77 -3.79
C ARG A 20 2.22 -10.66 -2.90
N GLY A 21 1.74 -9.58 -3.49
CA GLY A 21 1.15 -8.49 -2.75
C GLY A 21 -0.06 -7.89 -3.45
N ARG A 22 -0.94 -7.30 -2.62
CA ARG A 22 -2.12 -6.56 -3.06
C ARG A 22 -2.18 -5.23 -2.33
N LEU A 23 -2.22 -4.16 -3.10
CA LEU A 23 -2.58 -2.82 -2.63
C LEU A 23 -4.03 -2.55 -3.06
N SER A 24 -4.88 -2.22 -2.10
CA SER A 24 -6.26 -1.80 -2.35
C SER A 24 -6.47 -0.40 -1.77
N VAL A 25 -7.02 0.51 -2.57
CA VAL A 25 -7.33 1.88 -2.20
C VAL A 25 -8.83 2.09 -2.30
N TYR A 26 -9.45 2.47 -1.19
CA TYR A 26 -10.89 2.64 -1.05
C TYR A 26 -11.24 4.10 -0.85
N ARG A 27 -12.38 4.51 -1.41
CA ARG A 27 -13.04 5.75 -1.06
C ARG A 27 -13.81 5.55 0.25
N GLU A 28 -13.57 6.40 1.23
CA GLU A 28 -14.38 6.43 2.46
C GLU A 28 -15.48 7.49 2.26
N ILE A 29 -16.72 7.16 2.61
CA ILE A 29 -17.95 7.90 2.26
C ILE A 29 -17.85 9.40 2.59
N GLY A 30 -18.12 10.29 1.62
CA GLY A 30 -18.23 11.73 1.90
C GLY A 30 -18.38 12.70 0.72
N ALA A 31 -17.91 12.37 -0.49
CA ALA A 31 -17.88 13.36 -1.56
C ALA A 31 -19.24 13.51 -2.28
N VAL A 32 -19.99 14.53 -1.88
CA VAL A 32 -20.94 15.21 -2.77
C VAL A 32 -20.10 16.09 -3.70
N GLY A 33 -19.54 15.50 -4.76
CA GLY A 33 -18.63 16.22 -5.65
C GLY A 33 -17.99 15.32 -6.70
N VAL A 34 -17.61 15.93 -7.82
CA VAL A 34 -17.00 15.31 -8.99
C VAL A 34 -15.53 14.97 -8.67
N ASP A 35 -15.30 13.94 -7.86
CA ASP A 35 -13.98 13.39 -7.56
C ASP A 35 -13.45 12.59 -8.78
N ASP A 36 -13.25 13.31 -9.89
CA ASP A 36 -12.71 12.75 -11.12
C ASP A 36 -11.20 12.50 -11.01
N TRP A 37 -10.50 13.07 -10.02
CA TRP A 37 -9.04 13.01 -9.94
C TRP A 37 -8.56 12.61 -8.55
N PHE A 38 -8.06 11.37 -8.39
CA PHE A 38 -7.41 10.95 -7.16
C PHE A 38 -6.01 11.57 -7.05
N PRO A 39 -5.58 12.07 -5.87
CA PRO A 39 -4.24 12.65 -5.71
C PRO A 39 -3.12 11.63 -5.91
N ARG A 40 -1.87 12.11 -5.88
CA ARG A 40 -0.70 11.25 -6.03
C ARG A 40 -0.45 10.50 -4.73
N LEU A 41 -0.61 9.18 -4.78
CA LEU A 41 -0.19 8.25 -3.74
C LEU A 41 0.99 7.44 -4.27
N ASN A 42 2.16 7.61 -3.65
CA ASN A 42 3.29 6.71 -3.81
C ASN A 42 3.28 5.70 -2.65
N VAL A 43 3.46 4.43 -2.97
CA VAL A 43 3.64 3.36 -1.99
C VAL A 43 4.97 2.69 -2.26
N THR A 44 5.81 2.62 -1.24
CA THR A 44 7.11 1.94 -1.30
C THR A 44 7.18 0.87 -0.22
N LEU A 45 7.48 -0.35 -0.64
CA LEU A 45 7.82 -1.47 0.22
C LEU A 45 9.32 -1.73 0.09
N LYS A 46 10.05 -1.71 1.22
CA LYS A 46 11.50 -1.96 1.24
C LYS A 46 11.91 -2.77 2.48
N LYS A 47 13.15 -3.25 2.48
CA LYS A 47 13.76 -3.81 3.70
C LYS A 47 14.07 -2.68 4.69
N SER A 48 13.56 -2.80 5.91
CA SER A 48 13.76 -1.84 7.00
C SER A 48 15.24 -1.62 7.28
N GLY A 49 15.63 -0.36 7.47
CA GLY A 49 17.03 0.04 7.70
C GLY A 49 17.94 -0.08 6.48
N SER A 50 17.39 -0.23 5.27
CA SER A 50 18.14 -0.26 4.02
C SER A 50 17.43 0.50 2.90
N ASP A 51 18.14 0.72 1.79
CA ASP A 51 17.59 1.28 0.55
C ASP A 51 17.10 0.21 -0.43
N ALA A 52 17.05 -1.06 -0.01
CA ALA A 52 16.62 -2.17 -0.85
C ALA A 52 15.09 -2.17 -1.03
N VAL A 53 14.61 -1.54 -2.11
CA VAL A 53 13.21 -1.53 -2.52
C VAL A 53 12.81 -2.92 -3.03
N LEU A 54 11.72 -3.44 -2.48
CA LEU A 54 11.13 -4.72 -2.89
C LEU A 54 9.98 -4.52 -3.88
N TRP A 55 9.25 -3.42 -3.73
CA TRP A 55 8.19 -3.03 -4.64
C TRP A 55 7.86 -1.54 -4.48
N GLN A 56 7.45 -0.89 -5.56
CA GLN A 56 6.98 0.48 -5.54
C GLN A 56 5.85 0.68 -6.55
N TRP A 57 4.93 1.57 -6.20
CA TRP A 57 3.85 1.97 -7.10
C TRP A 57 3.44 3.42 -6.84
N THR A 58 2.99 4.08 -7.90
CA THR A 58 2.42 5.44 -7.85
C THR A 58 1.08 5.42 -8.58
N THR A 59 0.07 6.15 -8.08
CA THR A 59 -1.21 6.32 -8.78
C THR A 59 -1.03 6.93 -10.16
N HIS A 60 -0.12 7.89 -10.29
CA HIS A 60 0.15 8.64 -11.52
C HIS A 60 1.66 8.74 -11.77
N SER A 61 2.09 8.49 -13.00
CA SER A 61 3.50 8.61 -13.41
C SER A 61 3.88 10.03 -13.86
N LEU A 62 2.90 10.84 -14.30
CA LEU A 62 3.05 12.21 -14.80
C LEU A 62 1.86 13.08 -14.38
N PRO A 63 1.98 14.43 -14.44
CA PRO A 63 0.84 15.33 -14.34
C PRO A 63 -0.21 15.06 -15.42
N ILE A 64 -1.47 14.84 -15.04
CA ILE A 64 -2.57 14.48 -15.97
C ILE A 64 -3.55 15.65 -16.11
N ASP A 65 -3.07 16.89 -16.20
CA ASP A 65 -3.96 18.05 -16.37
C ASP A 65 -4.59 18.15 -17.77
N PHE A 66 -4.12 17.33 -18.73
CA PHE A 66 -4.49 17.41 -20.14
C PHE A 66 -5.21 16.17 -20.70
N GLU A 67 -5.43 15.12 -19.90
CA GLU A 67 -6.14 13.91 -20.31
C GLU A 67 -7.45 13.74 -19.54
N GLU A 68 -8.28 12.76 -19.93
CA GLU A 68 -9.46 12.35 -19.19
C GLU A 68 -9.04 11.60 -17.92
N PRO A 69 -9.75 11.75 -16.79
CA PRO A 69 -9.47 10.99 -15.58
C PRO A 69 -9.43 9.48 -15.84
N PRO A 70 -8.56 8.72 -15.13
CA PRO A 70 -8.65 7.27 -15.15
C PRO A 70 -10.03 6.82 -14.64
N PRO A 71 -10.59 5.73 -15.17
CA PRO A 71 -11.85 5.20 -14.67
C PRO A 71 -11.65 4.65 -13.26
N TYR A 72 -12.03 5.43 -12.24
CA TYR A 72 -12.07 4.97 -10.86
C TYR A 72 -13.35 4.18 -10.60
N GLY A 73 -13.27 3.16 -9.74
CA GLY A 73 -14.46 2.51 -9.19
C GLY A 73 -15.16 3.42 -8.18
N GLU A 74 -16.41 3.09 -7.84
CA GLU A 74 -17.22 3.85 -6.89
C GLU A 74 -16.63 3.80 -5.47
N ASP A 75 -16.45 2.58 -4.93
CA ASP A 75 -15.88 2.33 -3.60
C ASP A 75 -14.39 1.94 -3.66
N LEU A 76 -14.03 1.08 -4.61
CA LEU A 76 -12.65 0.64 -4.85
C LEU A 76 -12.04 1.51 -5.94
N LEU A 77 -11.21 2.47 -5.54
CA LEU A 77 -10.57 3.40 -6.46
C LEU A 77 -9.48 2.73 -7.28
N PHE A 78 -8.63 1.95 -6.60
CA PHE A 78 -7.55 1.20 -7.25
C PHE A 78 -7.31 -0.12 -6.57
N GLU A 79 -6.94 -1.10 -7.40
CA GLU A 79 -6.36 -2.34 -6.94
C GLU A 79 -5.10 -2.65 -7.74
N LYS A 80 -4.03 -3.00 -7.04
CA LYS A 80 -2.76 -3.39 -7.66
C LYS A 80 -2.26 -4.68 -7.06
N TYR A 81 -2.05 -5.63 -7.95
CA TYR A 81 -1.43 -6.91 -7.67
C TYR A 81 0.02 -6.86 -8.13
N PHE A 82 0.91 -7.46 -7.35
CA PHE A 82 2.32 -7.54 -7.68
C PHE A 82 2.96 -8.82 -7.14
N GLU A 83 4.09 -9.17 -7.71
CA GLU A 83 4.96 -10.24 -7.22
C GLU A 83 6.25 -9.61 -6.69
N LEU A 84 6.79 -10.18 -5.62
CA LEU A 84 8.06 -9.78 -5.03
C LEU A 84 9.19 -10.50 -5.75
N GLU A 85 10.18 -9.75 -6.22
CA GLU A 85 11.40 -10.32 -6.79
C GLU A 85 12.16 -11.16 -5.75
N THR A 86 12.11 -10.73 -4.48
CA THR A 86 12.70 -11.46 -3.35
C THR A 86 11.59 -11.90 -2.38
N PRO A 87 11.34 -13.21 -2.23
CA PRO A 87 10.39 -13.74 -1.26
C PRO A 87 10.74 -13.32 0.18
N VAL A 88 9.70 -13.10 0.99
CA VAL A 88 9.86 -12.65 2.39
C VAL A 88 9.22 -13.67 3.34
N ARG A 89 9.94 -14.06 4.41
CA ARG A 89 9.42 -15.03 5.41
C ARG A 89 8.46 -14.42 6.43
N SER A 90 8.59 -13.13 6.69
CA SER A 90 7.84 -12.43 7.72
C SER A 90 7.76 -10.94 7.40
N PRO A 91 6.68 -10.23 7.80
CA PRO A 91 6.67 -8.78 7.78
C PRO A 91 7.79 -8.13 8.59
N ARG A 92 8.38 -8.83 9.56
CA ARG A 92 9.53 -8.32 10.32
C ARG A 92 10.70 -8.02 9.38
N GLY A 93 11.36 -6.89 9.63
CA GLY A 93 12.40 -6.34 8.78
C GLY A 93 11.87 -5.63 7.54
N LEU A 94 10.57 -5.36 7.42
CA LEU A 94 9.99 -4.54 6.35
C LEU A 94 9.70 -3.11 6.80
N GLU A 95 9.82 -2.18 5.86
CA GLU A 95 9.33 -0.81 5.97
C GLU A 95 8.38 -0.54 4.81
N VAL A 96 7.18 -0.06 5.14
CA VAL A 96 6.20 0.44 4.16
C VAL A 96 6.07 1.94 4.33
N VAL A 97 6.21 2.67 3.23
CA VAL A 97 6.04 4.11 3.19
C VAL A 97 4.90 4.43 2.25
N PHE A 98 3.87 5.08 2.77
CA PHE A 98 2.86 5.77 1.98
C PHE A 98 3.26 7.24 1.95
N GLU A 99 3.47 7.78 0.76
CA GLU A 99 3.67 9.19 0.52
C GLU A 99 2.49 9.71 -0.28
N LEU A 100 1.79 10.67 0.31
CA LEU A 100 0.80 11.49 -0.36
C LEU A 100 1.53 12.71 -0.87
N GLY A 101 1.86 12.69 -2.14
CA GLY A 101 2.55 13.78 -2.80
C GLY A 101 1.58 14.84 -3.29
N ARG A 102 2.14 15.94 -3.81
CA ARG A 102 1.38 16.82 -4.69
C ARG A 102 0.78 15.98 -5.81
N GLY A 103 -0.52 16.17 -6.04
CA GLY A 103 -1.27 15.50 -7.09
C GLY A 103 -0.56 15.65 -8.43
N ALA A 104 -0.72 14.64 -9.29
CA ALA A 104 -0.36 14.78 -10.69
C ALA A 104 -1.20 15.90 -11.34
N SER A 105 -2.49 15.99 -11.00
CA SER A 105 -3.32 17.10 -11.45
C SER A 105 -3.51 18.11 -10.33
N GLU A 106 -3.59 19.40 -10.67
CA GLU A 106 -4.06 20.45 -9.75
C GLU A 106 -5.54 20.25 -9.34
N ARG A 107 -6.27 19.41 -10.08
CA ARG A 107 -7.68 19.09 -9.88
C ARG A 107 -7.90 17.95 -8.89
N GLY A 108 -6.83 17.25 -8.50
CA GLY A 108 -6.94 16.07 -7.63
C GLY A 108 -7.43 16.40 -6.23
N THR A 109 -8.61 15.92 -5.87
CA THR A 109 -9.18 16.04 -4.52
C THR A 109 -9.69 14.68 -4.04
N VAL A 110 -9.48 14.40 -2.76
CA VAL A 110 -10.15 13.29 -2.08
C VAL A 110 -10.43 13.70 -0.65
N ASP A 111 -11.69 13.61 -0.24
CA ASP A 111 -12.07 13.99 1.11
C ASP A 111 -11.63 12.96 2.15
N GLN A 112 -11.90 11.67 1.88
CA GLN A 112 -11.50 10.57 2.73
C GLN A 112 -11.20 9.33 1.89
N PHE A 113 -10.12 8.64 2.24
CA PHE A 113 -9.76 7.38 1.60
C PHE A 113 -8.96 6.51 2.56
N SER A 114 -8.98 5.21 2.29
CA SER A 114 -8.11 4.26 2.97
C SER A 114 -7.27 3.49 1.96
N ALA A 115 -6.04 3.14 2.34
CA ALA A 115 -5.15 2.29 1.57
C ALA A 115 -4.68 1.14 2.44
N SER A 116 -4.75 -0.08 1.90
CA SER A 116 -4.34 -1.28 2.61
C SER A 116 -3.40 -2.11 1.74
N LEU A 117 -2.25 -2.47 2.33
CA LEU A 117 -1.24 -3.29 1.69
C LEU A 117 -1.15 -4.65 2.38
N TYR A 118 -1.31 -5.70 1.60
CA TYR A 118 -1.22 -7.09 2.04
C TYR A 118 -0.13 -7.81 1.26
N LEU A 119 0.55 -8.73 1.95
CA LEU A 119 1.39 -9.74 1.33
C LEU A 119 0.76 -11.11 1.48
N TYR A 120 0.90 -11.91 0.44
CA TYR A 120 0.34 -13.25 0.35
C TYR A 120 1.45 -14.26 0.06
N PRO A 121 1.21 -15.53 0.39
CA PRO A 121 1.97 -16.65 -0.14
C PRO A 121 1.87 -16.77 -1.67
N ALA A 122 1.82 -18.00 -2.18
CA ALA A 122 1.72 -18.27 -3.61
C ALA A 122 0.34 -17.94 -4.21
N SER A 123 -0.74 -17.76 -3.44
CA SER A 123 -2.07 -17.43 -3.95
C SER A 123 -2.71 -16.24 -3.21
N PHE A 124 -3.56 -15.47 -3.91
CA PHE A 124 -4.38 -14.43 -3.28
C PHE A 124 -5.60 -14.99 -2.52
N GLU A 125 -5.91 -16.27 -2.74
CA GLU A 125 -6.89 -17.03 -1.95
C GLU A 125 -6.32 -17.45 -0.59
N ASP A 126 -4.99 -17.47 -0.45
CA ASP A 126 -4.33 -17.76 0.80
C ASP A 126 -4.54 -16.63 1.82
N ARG A 127 -4.38 -16.94 3.10
CA ARG A 127 -4.43 -15.94 4.16
C ARG A 127 -3.28 -14.94 4.01
N GLY A 128 -3.61 -13.75 3.53
CA GLY A 128 -2.69 -12.62 3.47
C GLY A 128 -2.33 -12.05 4.84
N VAL A 129 -1.19 -11.38 4.90
CA VAL A 129 -0.70 -10.62 6.05
C VAL A 129 -0.74 -9.15 5.72
N GLN A 130 -1.47 -8.37 6.50
CA GLN A 130 -1.53 -6.91 6.35
C GLN A 130 -0.21 -6.30 6.82
N ILE A 131 0.44 -5.52 5.96
CA ILE A 131 1.74 -4.89 6.22
C ILE A 131 1.69 -3.36 6.08
N GLY A 132 0.51 -2.77 5.95
CA GLY A 132 0.32 -1.33 5.98
C GLY A 132 -1.15 -0.97 5.86
N VAL A 133 -1.60 -0.03 6.67
CA VAL A 133 -2.92 0.58 6.56
C VAL A 133 -2.79 2.07 6.76
N LEU A 134 -3.22 2.82 5.76
CA LEU A 134 -3.41 4.25 5.88
C LEU A 134 -4.91 4.52 5.87
N ASP A 135 -5.40 5.17 6.91
CA ASP A 135 -6.76 5.72 6.95
C ASP A 135 -6.60 7.24 6.98
N PHE A 136 -7.06 7.90 5.92
CA PHE A 136 -6.94 9.33 5.76
C PHE A 136 -8.34 9.96 5.82
N ARG A 137 -8.61 10.63 6.95
CA ARG A 137 -9.95 11.16 7.30
C ARG A 137 -10.10 12.67 7.14
N GLN A 138 -9.04 13.35 6.72
CA GLN A 138 -9.06 14.78 6.43
C GLN A 138 -8.91 14.94 4.93
N GLY A 139 -9.49 15.96 4.30
CA GLY A 139 -9.39 16.12 2.84
C GLY A 139 -7.95 16.35 2.38
N LEU A 140 -7.53 15.68 1.30
CA LEU A 140 -6.29 15.94 0.59
C LEU A 140 -6.62 16.63 -0.73
N ASN A 141 -5.91 17.71 -1.02
CA ASN A 141 -5.94 18.34 -2.33
C ASN A 141 -4.54 18.38 -2.94
N ALA A 142 -4.47 18.56 -4.26
CA ALA A 142 -3.23 18.58 -5.01
C ALA A 142 -2.21 19.63 -4.55
N SER A 143 -2.66 20.69 -3.87
CA SER A 143 -1.80 21.77 -3.35
C SER A 143 -1.24 21.51 -1.96
N SER A 144 -1.70 20.46 -1.26
CA SER A 144 -1.28 20.13 0.09
C SER A 144 0.22 19.83 0.17
N THR A 145 0.80 20.10 1.34
CA THR A 145 2.17 19.67 1.64
C THR A 145 2.23 18.14 1.62
N PRO A 146 3.29 17.52 1.06
CA PRO A 146 3.40 16.08 1.06
C PRO A 146 3.30 15.49 2.47
N MET A 147 2.48 14.44 2.61
CA MET A 147 2.31 13.73 3.88
C MET A 147 2.88 12.32 3.77
N PHE A 148 3.50 11.88 4.85
CA PHE A 148 4.17 10.58 4.89
C PHE A 148 3.62 9.77 6.06
N ALA A 149 3.27 8.51 5.78
CA ALA A 149 3.01 7.51 6.78
C ALA A 149 4.01 6.36 6.59
N ARG A 150 4.78 6.08 7.64
CA ARG A 150 5.78 5.01 7.63
C ARG A 150 5.40 3.94 8.66
N PHE A 151 5.30 2.71 8.20
CA PHE A 151 5.09 1.52 9.02
C PHE A 151 6.37 0.71 9.04
N ASN A 152 6.97 0.60 10.22
CA ASN A 152 8.20 -0.18 10.44
C ASN A 152 7.87 -1.42 11.24
N PHE A 153 8.31 -2.57 10.73
CA PHE A 153 8.21 -3.85 11.41
C PHE A 153 9.60 -4.24 11.89
N PRO A 154 10.00 -3.92 13.12
CA PRO A 154 11.34 -4.23 13.62
C PRO A 154 11.56 -5.76 13.70
N TRP A 155 12.84 -6.14 13.71
CA TRP A 155 13.30 -7.53 13.81
C TRP A 155 12.96 -8.17 15.16
#